data_AF-A0A1A9D8K5-F1
#
_entry.id   AF-A0A1A9D8K5-F1
#
_cell.length_a   1.000
_cell.length_b   1.000
_cell.length_c   1.000
_cell.angle_alpha   90.00
_cell.angle_beta   90.00
_cell.angle_gamma   90.00
#
_symmetry.space_group_name_H-M   'P 1'
#
loop_
_entity.id
_entity.type
_entity.pdbx_description
1 polymer ?
#
loop_
_entity_poly.entity_id
_entity_poly.type
_entity_poly.pdbx_seq_one_letter_code
_entity_poly.pdbx_strand_id
1 'polypeptide(L)'
;MVPAEQRWRIEGLVAEACEELEQVHGVQSGTTAEVAQRLLRHLSRSADLLDRALMDTAAGAVAAGVALKDVAGWCRVPAGELAEILAGNQED
;
A
#
# COMPACT_ATOMS: atom_id res chain seq x y z
N MET A 1 15.89 -11.24 7.77
CA MET A 1 15.44 -10.82 9.12
C MET A 1 14.89 -9.42 8.96
N VAL A 2 13.60 -9.17 9.22
CA VAL A 2 13.02 -7.84 9.04
C VAL A 2 13.63 -6.90 10.09
N PRO A 3 14.21 -5.75 9.70
CA PRO A 3 14.75 -4.78 10.65
C PRO A 3 13.68 -4.37 11.67
N ALA A 4 14.04 -4.29 12.95
CA ALA A 4 13.10 -3.96 14.02
C ALA A 4 12.36 -2.63 13.77
N GLU A 5 13.05 -1.67 13.16
CA GLU A 5 12.48 -0.39 12.75
C GLU A 5 11.36 -0.53 11.70
N GLN A 6 11.55 -1.44 10.74
CA GLN A 6 10.58 -1.69 9.68
C GLN A 6 9.35 -2.43 10.22
N ARG A 7 9.55 -3.33 11.19
CA ARG A 7 8.47 -3.98 11.94
C ARG A 7 7.66 -2.97 12.76
N TRP A 8 8.32 -2.08 13.49
CA TRP A 8 7.67 -1.03 14.27
C TRP A 8 6.86 -0.08 13.38
N ARG A 9 7.40 0.28 12.21
CA ARG A 9 6.69 1.13 11.25
C ARG A 9 5.41 0.46 10.72
N ILE A 10 5.48 -0.84 10.43
CA ILE A 10 4.30 -1.62 10.00
C ILE A 10 3.27 -1.72 11.13
N GLU A 11 3.70 -2.03 12.35
CA GLU A 11 2.81 -2.12 13.52
C GLU A 11 2.13 -0.78 13.83
N GLY A 12 2.83 0.35 13.69
CA GLY A 12 2.27 1.69 13.83
C GLY A 12 1.22 2.03 12.78
N LEU A 13 1.51 1.74 11.50
CA LEU A 13 0.56 1.97 10.40
C LEU A 13 -0.72 1.13 10.55
N VAL A 14 -0.60 -0.11 11.04
CA VAL A 14 -1.75 -0.98 11.31
C VAL A 14 -2.58 -0.47 12.48
N ALA A 15 -1.94 0.01 13.55
CA ALA A 15 -2.65 0.58 14.69
C ALA A 15 -3.44 1.84 14.30
N GLU A 16 -2.83 2.72 13.52
CA GLU A 16 -3.46 3.96 13.02
C GLU A 16 -4.64 3.67 12.09
N ALA A 17 -4.52 2.65 11.22
CA ALA A 17 -5.62 2.19 10.38
C ALA A 17 -6.80 1.62 11.20
N CYS A 18 -6.53 0.88 12.27
CA CYS A 18 -7.56 0.39 13.18
C CYS A 18 -8.26 1.54 13.91
N GLU A 19 -7.52 2.54 14.37
CA GLU A 19 -8.06 3.72 15.06
C GLU A 19 -8.96 4.56 14.13
N GLU A 20 -8.57 4.74 12.85
CA GLU A 20 -9.42 5.40 11.86
C GLU A 20 -10.74 4.62 11.62
N LEU A 21 -10.69 3.29 11.61
CA LEU A 21 -11.88 2.43 11.44
C LEU A 21 -12.82 2.50 12.65
N GLU A 22 -12.29 2.56 13.88
CA GLU A 22 -13.10 2.75 15.08
C GLU A 22 -13.80 4.12 15.09
N GLN A 23 -13.12 5.18 14.64
CA GLN A 23 -13.72 6.52 14.49
C GLN A 23 -14.83 6.56 13.42
N VAL A 24 -14.77 5.70 12.41
CA VAL A 24 -15.85 5.52 11.43
C VAL A 24 -17.07 4.84 12.07
N HIS A 25 -16.87 3.91 13.00
CA HIS A 25 -17.96 3.25 13.72
C HIS A 25 -18.65 4.17 14.74
N GLY A 26 -17.90 5.11 15.34
CA GLY A 26 -18.40 6.05 16.35
C GLY A 26 -19.22 7.24 15.81
N VAL A 27 -19.17 7.53 14.50
CA VAL A 27 -19.82 8.72 13.91
C VAL A 27 -20.91 8.31 12.92
N GLN A 28 -22.00 7.75 13.44
CA GLN A 28 -23.28 7.65 12.71
C GLN A 28 -24.07 8.96 12.86
N SER A 29 -23.57 10.05 12.28
CA SER A 29 -24.32 11.30 12.12
C SER A 29 -24.06 11.88 10.74
N GLY A 30 -24.86 11.45 9.76
CA GLY A 30 -24.80 11.86 8.36
C GLY A 30 -25.82 11.08 7.52
N THR A 31 -26.20 11.61 6.36
CA THR A 31 -27.06 10.89 5.42
C THR A 31 -26.32 9.66 4.87
N THR A 32 -27.03 8.59 4.50
CA THR A 32 -26.43 7.35 3.98
C THR A 32 -25.46 7.60 2.81
N ALA A 33 -25.67 8.67 2.03
CA ALA A 33 -24.78 9.09 0.94
C ALA A 33 -23.43 9.63 1.44
N GLU A 34 -23.41 10.42 2.52
CA GLU A 34 -22.16 10.97 3.09
C GLU A 34 -21.30 9.87 3.72
N VAL A 35 -21.94 8.90 4.38
CA VAL A 35 -21.28 7.71 4.92
C VAL A 35 -20.70 6.86 3.79
N ALA A 36 -21.47 6.58 2.74
CA ALA A 36 -20.98 5.85 1.58
C ALA A 36 -19.79 6.56 0.90
N GLN A 37 -19.87 7.88 0.74
CA GLN A 37 -18.79 8.67 0.15
C GLN A 37 -17.51 8.65 1.00
N ARG A 38 -17.64 8.75 2.33
CA ARG A 38 -16.51 8.66 3.26
C ARG A 38 -15.86 7.27 3.18
N LEU A 39 -16.65 6.20 3.24
CA LEU A 39 -16.14 4.83 3.12
C LEU A 39 -15.41 4.60 1.79
N LEU A 40 -15.97 5.06 0.68
CA LEU A 40 -15.31 4.96 -0.62
C LEU A 40 -13.99 5.72 -0.65
N ARG A 41 -13.92 6.93 -0.08
CA ARG A 41 -12.65 7.68 0.01
C ARG A 41 -11.59 6.94 0.83
N HIS A 42 -11.96 6.37 1.98
CA HIS A 42 -11.03 5.60 2.79
C HIS A 42 -10.57 4.34 2.05
N LEU A 43 -11.49 3.61 1.39
CA LEU A 43 -11.15 2.42 0.61
C LEU A 43 -10.19 2.74 -0.54
N SER A 44 -10.42 3.83 -1.28
CA SER A 44 -9.51 4.30 -2.32
C SER A 44 -8.12 4.61 -1.74
N ARG A 45 -8.06 5.37 -0.64
CA ARG A 45 -6.79 5.67 0.02
C ARG A 45 -6.06 4.41 0.49
N SER A 46 -6.78 3.42 1.03
CA SER A 46 -6.20 2.14 1.43
C SER A 46 -5.66 1.35 0.23
N ALA A 47 -6.35 1.37 -0.91
CA ALA A 47 -5.86 0.75 -2.14
C ALA A 47 -4.56 1.40 -2.62
N ASP A 48 -4.49 2.74 -2.62
CA ASP A 48 -3.27 3.47 -2.99
C ASP A 48 -2.07 3.11 -2.09
N LEU A 49 -2.31 2.94 -0.79
CA LEU A 49 -1.27 2.52 0.16
C LEU A 49 -0.80 1.08 -0.09
N LEU A 50 -1.72 0.17 -0.43
CA LEU A 50 -1.38 -1.21 -0.78
C LEU A 50 -0.55 -1.27 -2.07
N ASP A 51 -0.93 -0.50 -3.08
CA ASP A 51 -0.19 -0.43 -4.33
C ASP A 51 1.23 0.10 -4.10
N ARG A 52 1.39 1.13 -3.27
CA ARG A 52 2.71 1.65 -2.92
C ARG A 52 3.56 0.62 -2.16
N ALA A 53 2.98 -0.06 -1.17
CA ALA A 53 3.69 -1.10 -0.42
C ALA A 53 4.12 -2.28 -1.31
N LEU A 54 3.30 -2.63 -2.30
CA LEU A 54 3.63 -3.63 -3.31
C LEU A 54 4.81 -3.19 -4.18
N MET A 55 4.84 -1.94 -4.64
CA MET A 55 5.95 -1.39 -5.44
C MET A 55 7.26 -1.31 -4.64
N ASP A 56 7.21 -0.86 -3.38
CA ASP A 56 8.40 -0.82 -2.52
C ASP A 56 8.97 -2.23 -2.28
N THR A 57 8.08 -3.22 -2.12
CA THR A 57 8.46 -4.63 -1.97
C THR A 57 9.09 -5.17 -3.26
N ALA A 58 8.51 -4.83 -4.42
CA ALA A 58 9.04 -5.20 -5.72
C ALA A 58 10.45 -4.61 -5.96
N ALA A 59 10.64 -3.32 -5.66
CA ALA A 59 11.93 -2.65 -5.73
C ALA A 59 12.97 -3.35 -4.85
N GLY A 60 12.62 -3.63 -3.58
CA GLY A 60 13.48 -4.33 -2.65
C GLY A 60 13.86 -5.74 -3.10
N ALA A 61 12.91 -6.48 -3.69
CA ALA A 61 13.16 -7.82 -4.23
C ALA A 61 14.13 -7.80 -5.42
N VAL A 62 13.95 -6.86 -6.36
CA VAL A 62 14.86 -6.68 -7.50
C VAL A 62 16.26 -6.28 -7.01
N ALA A 63 16.35 -5.35 -6.06
CA ALA A 63 17.63 -4.95 -5.46
C ALA A 63 18.34 -6.10 -4.73
N ALA A 64 17.58 -7.04 -4.15
CA ALA A 64 18.11 -8.26 -3.54
C ALA A 64 18.51 -9.35 -4.57
N GLY A 65 18.36 -9.08 -5.88
CA GLY A 65 18.77 -9.98 -6.96
C GLY A 65 17.69 -10.95 -7.43
N VAL A 66 16.42 -10.78 -7.00
CA VAL A 66 15.30 -11.56 -7.55
C VAL A 66 15.07 -11.14 -9.01
N ALA A 67 14.85 -12.11 -9.89
CA ALA A 67 14.63 -11.83 -11.30
C ALA A 67 13.38 -10.97 -11.50
N LEU A 68 13.51 -9.91 -12.30
CA LEU A 68 12.42 -8.96 -12.60
C LEU A 68 11.16 -9.66 -13.11
N LYS A 69 11.30 -10.75 -13.90
CA LYS A 69 10.18 -11.54 -14.41
C LYS A 69 9.36 -12.20 -13.29
N ASP A 70 10.03 -12.66 -12.23
CA ASP A 70 9.37 -13.33 -11.11
C ASP A 70 8.64 -12.30 -10.24
N VAL A 71 9.27 -11.14 -10.01
CA VAL A 71 8.67 -10.00 -9.29
C VAL A 71 7.47 -9.43 -10.06
N ALA A 72 7.56 -9.32 -11.39
CA ALA A 72 6.45 -8.91 -12.25
C ALA A 72 5.24 -9.84 -12.12
N GLY A 73 5.47 -11.15 -11.94
CA GLY A 73 4.43 -12.12 -11.64
C GLY A 73 3.69 -11.85 -10.34
N TRP A 74 4.35 -11.31 -9.31
CA TRP A 74 3.72 -10.93 -8.04
C TRP A 74 2.86 -9.68 -8.18
N CYS A 75 3.38 -8.70 -8.92
CA CYS A 75 2.70 -7.42 -9.15
C CYS A 75 1.60 -7.50 -10.22
N ARG A 76 1.46 -8.65 -10.90
CA ARG A 76 0.52 -8.87 -12.02
C ARG A 76 0.65 -7.83 -13.14
N VAL A 77 1.85 -7.30 -13.33
CA VAL A 77 2.19 -6.37 -14.41
C VAL A 77 3.23 -7.00 -15.34
N PRO A 78 3.30 -6.60 -16.62
CA PRO A 78 4.38 -6.98 -17.51
C PRO A 78 5.75 -6.56 -16.95
N ALA A 79 6.78 -7.39 -17.16
CA ALA A 79 8.12 -7.08 -16.64
C ALA A 79 8.73 -5.79 -17.21
N GLY A 80 8.45 -5.46 -18.48
CA GLY A 80 8.89 -4.19 -19.07
C GLY A 80 8.24 -2.98 -18.41
N GLU A 81 6.94 -3.05 -18.16
CA GLU A 81 6.18 -2.01 -17.44
C GLU A 81 6.66 -1.88 -15.99
N LEU A 82 6.93 -2.99 -15.31
CA LEU A 82 7.51 -2.96 -13.96
C LEU A 82 8.89 -2.27 -13.94
N ALA A 83 9.74 -2.51 -14.95
CA ALA A 83 11.05 -1.84 -15.02
C ALA A 83 10.90 -0.31 -15.13
N GLU A 84 9.97 0.17 -15.96
CA GLU A 84 9.69 1.59 -16.13
C GLU A 84 9.14 2.22 -14.83
N ILE A 85 8.20 1.55 -14.17
CA ILE A 85 7.63 1.98 -12.89
C ILE A 85 8.73 2.07 -11.81
N LEU A 86 9.58 1.05 -11.71
CA LEU A 86 10.67 1.04 -10.72
C LEU A 86 11.74 2.09 -11.01
N ALA A 87 12.03 2.37 -12.29
CA ALA A 87 12.96 3.44 -12.67
C ALA A 87 12.42 4.83 -12.29
N GLY A 88 11.12 5.09 -12.52
CA GLY A 88 10.49 6.37 -12.15
C GLY A 88 10.41 6.60 -10.63
N ASN A 89 10.28 5.54 -9.83
CA ASN A 89 10.24 5.63 -8.36
C ASN A 89 11.61 5.84 -7.69
N GLN A 90 12.72 5.79 -8.44
CA GLN A 90 14.07 6.09 -7.92
C GLN A 90 14.48 7.55 -8.07
N GLU A 91 13.71 8.36 -8.82
CA GLU A 91 14.03 9.76 -9.12
C GLU A 91 13.38 10.78 -8.16
N ASP A 92 12.56 10.31 -7.20
CA ASP A 92 11.91 11.08 -6.12
C ASP A 92 12.43 10.67 -4.73
#